data_AF-A0A4Y2AYU2-F1
#
_entry.id   AF-A0A4Y2AYU2-F1
#
_cell.length_a   1.000
_cell.length_b   1.000
_cell.length_c   1.000
_cell.angle_alpha   90.00
_cell.angle_beta   90.00
_cell.angle_gamma   90.00
#
_symmetry.space_group_name_H-M   'P 1'
#
loop_
_entity.id
_entity.type
_entity.pdbx_description
1 polymer ?
#
loop_
_entity_poly.entity_id
_entity_poly.type
_entity_poly.pdbx_seq_one_letter_code
_entity_poly.pdbx_strand_id
1 'polypeptide(L)'
;MPKRKRGITGDAASIREAIRKRERRVVETKEEKKPPIATMAQRGQDRRAEETEEQRNRRLSDMAQSGQERRAEETEEQRNRRLAVMGQGSQQRRAEETEEQRNSRLAVIAQQCQRRRAKNRRTKNNRCDNGTTEE
;
A
#
# COMPACT_ATOMS: atom_id res chain seq x y z
N MET A 1 6.96 27.49 41.52
CA MET A 1 5.82 27.21 40.62
C MET A 1 5.48 25.72 40.69
N PRO A 2 4.28 25.29 41.14
CA PRO A 2 3.96 23.87 41.25
C PRO A 2 3.50 23.30 39.90
N LYS A 3 4.13 22.20 39.46
CA LYS A 3 3.79 21.51 38.20
C LYS A 3 2.43 20.81 38.35
N ARG A 4 1.45 21.20 37.53
CA ARG A 4 0.13 20.55 37.47
C ARG A 4 0.29 19.12 36.93
N LYS A 5 0.07 18.11 37.78
CA LYS A 5 -0.06 16.72 37.34
C LYS A 5 -1.35 16.61 36.54
N ARG A 6 -1.27 16.36 35.23
CA ARG A 6 -2.46 16.00 34.42
C ARG A 6 -2.94 14.66 34.94
N GLY A 7 -4.04 14.66 35.68
CA GLY A 7 -4.67 13.44 36.17
C GLY A 7 -5.07 12.57 34.99
N ILE A 8 -4.61 11.32 35.00
CA ILE A 8 -5.16 10.25 34.17
C ILE A 8 -6.48 9.85 34.85
N THR A 9 -7.49 10.70 34.80
CA THR A 9 -8.86 10.33 35.18
C THR A 9 -9.52 9.68 33.98
N GLY A 10 -9.00 8.54 33.56
CA GLY A 10 -9.77 7.62 32.72
C GLY A 10 -10.89 7.07 33.60
N ASP A 11 -12.14 7.29 33.23
CA ASP A 11 -13.30 6.74 33.94
C ASP A 11 -13.06 5.26 34.27
N ALA A 12 -13.14 4.91 35.54
CA ALA A 12 -12.89 3.55 36.01
C ALA A 12 -13.81 2.54 35.31
N ALA A 13 -15.00 2.94 34.86
CA ALA A 13 -15.88 2.09 34.06
C ALA A 13 -15.31 1.85 32.65
N SER A 14 -14.79 2.88 31.97
CA SER A 14 -14.11 2.77 30.67
C SER A 14 -12.88 1.85 30.72
N ILE A 15 -12.06 1.95 31.78
CA ILE A 15 -10.90 1.07 31.97
C ILE A 15 -11.36 -0.39 32.19
N ARG A 16 -12.37 -0.61 33.03
CA ARG A 16 -12.95 -1.95 33.26
C ARG A 16 -13.56 -2.54 31.98
N GLU A 17 -14.21 -1.73 31.15
CA GLU A 17 -14.73 -2.19 29.86
C GLU A 17 -13.61 -2.56 28.89
N ALA A 18 -12.54 -1.76 28.82
CA ALA A 18 -11.40 -2.06 27.97
C ALA A 18 -10.71 -3.37 28.37
N ILE A 19 -10.59 -3.62 29.68
CA ILE A 19 -10.05 -4.87 30.24
C ILE A 19 -10.97 -6.06 29.87
N ARG A 20 -12.28 -5.97 30.11
CA ARG A 20 -13.22 -7.04 29.73
C ARG A 20 -13.23 -7.32 28.21
N LYS A 21 -13.18 -6.28 27.38
CA LYS A 21 -13.08 -6.43 25.91
C LYS A 21 -11.78 -7.11 25.50
N ARG A 22 -10.68 -6.83 26.19
CA ARG A 22 -9.37 -7.47 25.96
C ARG A 22 -9.38 -8.93 26.41
N GLU A 23 -9.94 -9.23 27.58
CA GLU A 23 -10.04 -10.60 28.12
C GLU A 23 -10.91 -11.50 27.23
N ARG A 24 -12.05 -11.00 26.73
CA ARG A 24 -12.86 -11.73 25.74
C ARG A 24 -12.06 -12.09 24.48
N ARG A 25 -11.31 -11.14 23.91
CA ARG A 25 -10.44 -11.38 22.74
C ARG A 25 -9.29 -12.38 23.00
N VAL A 26 -8.89 -12.56 24.26
CA VAL A 26 -7.81 -13.47 24.68
C VAL A 26 -8.35 -14.89 24.90
N VAL A 27 -9.58 -15.03 25.39
CA VAL A 27 -10.24 -16.32 25.69
C VAL A 27 -10.93 -16.94 24.46
N GLU A 28 -11.23 -16.15 23.43
CA GLU A 28 -11.77 -16.63 22.14
C GLU A 28 -10.89 -17.73 21.51
N THR A 29 -11.43 -18.94 21.38
CA THR A 29 -10.79 -20.06 20.67
C THR A 29 -10.75 -19.77 19.15
N LYS A 30 -9.90 -20.49 18.40
CA LYS A 30 -9.77 -20.29 16.93
C LYS A 30 -11.08 -20.51 16.16
N GLU A 31 -12.07 -21.16 16.76
CA GLU A 31 -13.38 -21.44 16.15
C GLU A 31 -14.37 -20.27 16.32
N GLU A 32 -14.46 -19.67 17.50
CA GLU A 32 -15.33 -18.52 17.78
C GLU A 32 -14.81 -17.20 17.18
N LYS A 33 -13.52 -17.10 16.87
CA LYS A 33 -12.89 -15.93 16.26
C LYS A 33 -13.15 -15.80 14.75
N LYS A 34 -13.49 -16.90 14.07
CA LYS A 34 -13.79 -16.93 12.63
C LYS A 34 -15.10 -16.23 12.25
N PRO A 35 -16.25 -16.47 12.92
CA PRO A 35 -17.51 -15.81 12.56
C PRO A 35 -17.47 -14.27 12.61
N PRO A 36 -16.87 -13.59 13.62
CA PRO A 36 -16.84 -12.13 13.65
C PRO A 36 -15.88 -11.51 12.62
N ILE A 37 -14.74 -12.16 12.33
CA ILE A 37 -13.80 -11.63 11.34
C ILE A 37 -14.35 -11.81 9.92
N ALA A 38 -14.98 -12.95 9.62
CA ALA A 38 -15.62 -13.20 8.33
C ALA A 38 -16.78 -12.23 8.08
N THR A 39 -17.65 -11.99 9.07
CA THR A 39 -18.74 -11.00 8.94
C THR A 39 -18.24 -9.56 8.82
N MET A 40 -17.17 -9.18 9.52
CA MET A 40 -16.56 -7.85 9.34
C MET A 40 -15.88 -7.69 7.98
N ALA A 41 -15.25 -8.75 7.45
CA ALA A 41 -14.67 -8.76 6.11
C ALA A 41 -15.75 -8.63 5.03
N GLN A 42 -16.86 -9.37 5.17
CA GLN A 42 -18.01 -9.29 4.26
C GLN A 42 -18.60 -7.87 4.24
N ARG A 43 -18.92 -7.31 5.41
CA ARG A 43 -19.41 -5.93 5.52
C ARG A 43 -18.41 -4.89 4.99
N GLY A 44 -17.12 -5.21 5.00
CA GLY A 44 -16.08 -4.39 4.37
C GLY A 44 -16.10 -4.47 2.86
N GLN A 45 -16.43 -5.63 2.28
CA GLN A 45 -16.60 -5.81 0.84
C GLN A 45 -17.89 -5.16 0.34
N ASP A 46 -19.00 -5.35 1.05
CA ASP A 46 -20.30 -4.77 0.68
C ASP A 46 -20.20 -3.23 0.60
N ARG A 47 -19.60 -2.61 1.62
CA ARG A 47 -19.32 -1.16 1.62
C ARG A 47 -18.45 -0.71 0.44
N ARG A 48 -17.49 -1.53 0.00
CA ARG A 48 -16.64 -1.21 -1.16
C ARG A 48 -17.35 -1.42 -2.49
N ALA A 49 -18.35 -2.30 -2.54
CA ALA A 49 -19.17 -2.53 -3.73
C ALA A 49 -20.17 -1.38 -3.96
N GLU A 50 -20.64 -0.76 -2.87
CA GLU A 50 -21.57 0.38 -2.89
C GLU A 50 -20.86 1.76 -3.03
N GLU A 51 -19.54 1.81 -2.98
CA GLU A 51 -18.77 3.05 -3.12
C GLU A 51 -18.95 3.68 -4.50
N THR A 52 -19.23 5.00 -4.53
CA THR A 52 -19.16 5.77 -5.76
C THR A 52 -17.71 5.92 -6.24
N GLU A 53 -17.50 6.22 -7.52
CA GLU A 53 -16.15 6.39 -8.08
C GLU A 53 -15.35 7.48 -7.34
N GLU A 54 -15.99 8.59 -6.97
CA GLU A 54 -15.35 9.66 -6.19
C GLU A 54 -14.94 9.20 -4.79
N GLN A 55 -15.81 8.45 -4.09
CA GLN A 55 -15.50 7.91 -2.77
C GLN A 55 -14.37 6.88 -2.84
N ARG A 56 -14.39 6.02 -3.86
CA ARG A 56 -13.32 5.06 -4.12
C ARG A 56 -12.00 5.76 -4.41
N ASN A 57 -12.00 6.79 -5.24
CA ASN A 57 -10.81 7.55 -5.59
C ASN A 57 -10.23 8.28 -4.36
N ARG A 58 -11.08 8.90 -3.52
CA ARG A 58 -10.64 9.49 -2.24
C ARG A 58 -10.01 8.44 -1.34
N ARG A 59 -10.68 7.30 -1.13
CA ARG A 59 -10.16 6.20 -0.29
C ARG A 59 -8.82 5.67 -0.81
N LEU A 60 -8.68 5.47 -2.11
CA LEU A 60 -7.44 5.00 -2.72
C LEU A 60 -6.32 6.04 -2.60
N SER A 61 -6.64 7.33 -2.73
CA SER A 61 -5.71 8.42 -2.53
C SER A 61 -5.19 8.44 -1.08
N ASP A 62 -6.08 8.37 -0.10
CA ASP A 62 -5.72 8.37 1.32
C ASP A 62 -4.83 7.15 1.66
N MET A 63 -5.16 5.97 1.12
CA MET A 63 -4.34 4.76 1.27
C MET A 63 -2.97 4.89 0.60
N ALA A 64 -2.89 5.54 -0.56
CA ALA A 64 -1.64 5.79 -1.26
C ALA A 64 -0.74 6.75 -0.47
N GLN A 65 -1.32 7.83 0.07
CA GLN A 65 -0.62 8.82 0.88
C GLN A 65 -0.07 8.18 2.17
N SER A 66 -0.91 7.51 2.96
CA SER A 66 -0.45 6.79 4.16
C SER A 66 0.56 5.68 3.83
N GLY A 67 0.44 5.08 2.65
CA GLY A 67 1.45 4.17 2.11
C GLY A 67 2.80 4.87 1.94
N GLN A 68 2.82 6.04 1.31
CA GLN A 68 4.03 6.84 1.07
C GLN A 68 4.68 7.33 2.37
N GLU A 69 3.90 7.86 3.31
CA GLU A 69 4.37 8.29 4.63
C GLU A 69 5.10 7.14 5.34
N ARG A 70 4.50 5.95 5.38
CA ARG A 70 5.16 4.75 5.94
C ARG A 70 6.45 4.38 5.21
N ARG A 71 6.55 4.58 3.87
CA ARG A 71 7.80 4.32 3.14
C ARG A 71 8.87 5.36 3.42
N ALA A 72 8.48 6.61 3.71
CA ALA A 72 9.41 7.69 4.01
C ALA A 72 10.04 7.52 5.40
N GLU A 73 9.29 6.94 6.34
CA GLU A 73 9.75 6.64 7.70
C GLU A 73 10.49 5.29 7.83
N GLU A 74 10.61 4.51 6.75
CA GLU A 74 11.28 3.21 6.79
C GLU A 74 12.80 3.36 7.04
N THR A 75 13.31 2.53 7.95
CA THR A 75 14.76 2.32 8.06
C THR A 75 15.30 1.53 6.87
N GLU A 76 16.59 1.66 6.57
CA GLU A 76 17.22 0.95 5.45
C GLU A 76 17.09 -0.58 5.58
N GLU A 77 17.14 -1.11 6.81
CA GLU A 77 16.92 -2.54 7.05
C GLU A 77 15.48 -2.98 6.73
N GLN A 78 14.47 -2.21 7.17
CA GLN A 78 13.07 -2.48 6.85
C GLN A 78 12.80 -2.38 5.35
N ARG A 79 13.40 -1.38 4.69
CA ARG A 79 13.32 -1.20 3.25
C ARG A 79 13.91 -2.40 2.51
N ASN A 80 15.10 -2.87 2.92
CA ASN A 80 15.76 -4.02 2.31
C ASN A 80 14.97 -5.31 2.50
N ARG A 81 14.43 -5.55 3.71
CA ARG A 81 13.52 -6.69 3.96
C ARG A 81 12.27 -6.62 3.06
N ARG A 82 11.63 -5.46 2.95
CA ARG A 82 10.46 -5.27 2.08
C ARG A 82 10.80 -5.53 0.61
N LEU A 83 11.92 -5.00 0.12
CA LEU A 83 12.37 -5.22 -1.27
C LEU A 83 12.67 -6.70 -1.53
N ALA A 84 13.29 -7.41 -0.59
CA ALA A 84 13.53 -8.85 -0.68
C ALA A 84 12.22 -9.64 -0.82
N VAL A 85 11.23 -9.36 0.03
CA VAL A 85 9.91 -10.01 -0.03
C VAL A 85 9.20 -9.73 -1.37
N MET A 86 9.23 -8.48 -1.85
CA MET A 86 8.65 -8.14 -3.16
C MET A 86 9.38 -8.83 -4.32
N GLY A 87 10.71 -8.92 -4.23
CA GLY A 87 11.56 -9.63 -5.20
C GLY A 87 11.21 -11.10 -5.28
N GLN A 88 11.15 -11.80 -4.15
CA GLN A 88 10.74 -13.20 -4.05
C GLN A 88 9.34 -13.43 -4.61
N GLY A 89 8.36 -12.63 -4.20
CA GLY A 89 6.99 -12.75 -4.73
C GLY A 89 6.90 -12.49 -6.23
N SER A 90 7.75 -11.61 -6.77
CA SER A 90 7.82 -11.39 -8.23
C SER A 90 8.44 -12.58 -8.98
N GLN A 91 9.43 -13.25 -8.39
CA GLN A 91 10.03 -14.45 -8.96
C GLN A 91 9.05 -15.62 -8.94
N GLN A 92 8.34 -15.81 -7.83
CA GLN A 92 7.30 -16.84 -7.71
C GLN A 92 6.22 -16.64 -8.77
N ARG A 93 5.67 -15.42 -8.90
CA ARG A 93 4.68 -15.12 -9.95
C ARG A 93 5.19 -15.40 -11.36
N ARG A 94 6.46 -15.13 -11.65
CA ARG A 94 7.09 -15.43 -12.94
C ARG A 94 7.32 -16.91 -13.18
N ALA A 95 7.54 -17.69 -12.12
CA ALA A 95 7.67 -19.14 -12.22
C ALA A 95 6.31 -19.81 -12.47
N GLU A 96 5.23 -19.21 -11.99
CA GLU A 96 3.84 -19.65 -12.19
C GLU A 96 3.18 -19.07 -13.46
N GLU A 97 3.89 -18.24 -14.25
CA GLU A 97 3.38 -17.67 -15.51
C GLU A 97 3.14 -18.74 -16.57
N THR A 98 2.00 -18.67 -17.26
CA THR A 98 1.81 -19.44 -18.50
C THR A 98 2.64 -18.84 -19.64
N GLU A 99 2.90 -19.62 -20.68
CA GLU A 99 3.69 -19.16 -21.83
C GLU A 99 3.04 -17.95 -22.54
N GLU A 100 1.71 -17.92 -22.63
CA GLU A 100 0.97 -16.76 -23.16
C GLU A 100 1.15 -15.51 -22.30
N GLN A 101 1.06 -15.65 -20.97
CA GLN A 101 1.27 -14.55 -20.03
C GLN A 101 2.70 -14.02 -20.11
N ARG A 102 3.69 -14.92 -20.22
CA ARG A 102 5.10 -14.58 -20.40
C ARG A 102 5.32 -13.80 -21.69
N ASN A 103 4.76 -14.29 -22.80
CA ASN A 103 4.91 -13.64 -24.11
C ASN A 103 4.25 -12.26 -24.14
N SER A 104 3.04 -12.13 -23.57
CA SER A 104 2.37 -10.84 -23.40
C SER A 104 3.22 -9.87 -22.56
N ARG A 105 3.75 -10.32 -21.41
CA ARG A 105 4.63 -9.51 -20.56
C ARG A 105 5.88 -9.04 -21.29
N LEU A 106 6.55 -9.94 -22.02
CA LEU A 106 7.76 -9.60 -22.78
C LEU A 106 7.46 -8.62 -23.92
N ALA A 107 6.34 -8.77 -24.62
CA ALA A 107 5.90 -7.83 -25.65
C ALA A 107 5.68 -6.42 -25.10
N VAL A 108 5.01 -6.30 -23.94
CA VAL A 108 4.82 -5.01 -23.26
C VAL A 108 6.15 -4.37 -22.87
N ILE A 109 7.10 -5.15 -22.33
CA ILE A 109 8.44 -4.67 -21.98
C ILE A 109 9.17 -4.16 -23.22
N ALA A 110 9.16 -4.93 -24.32
CA ALA A 110 9.80 -4.55 -25.57
C ALA A 110 9.23 -3.23 -26.13
N GLN A 111 7.90 -3.11 -26.16
CA GLN A 111 7.21 -1.90 -26.59
C GLN A 111 7.56 -0.71 -25.69
N GLN A 112 7.59 -0.89 -24.37
CA GLN A 112 7.95 0.19 -23.44
C GLN A 112 9.41 0.63 -23.61
N CYS A 113 10.33 -0.31 -23.84
CA CYS A 113 11.73 -0.02 -24.16
C CYS A 113 11.87 0.80 -25.45
N GLN A 114 11.16 0.43 -26.50
CA GLN A 114 11.13 1.18 -27.77
C GLN A 114 10.59 2.60 -27.55
N ARG A 115 9.47 2.75 -26.82
CA ARG A 115 8.89 4.07 -26.48
C ARG A 115 9.87 4.93 -25.69
N ARG A 116 10.58 4.35 -24.71
CA ARG A 116 11.62 5.07 -23.92
C ARG A 116 12.78 5.51 -24.81
N ARG A 117 13.28 4.64 -25.71
CA ARG A 117 14.33 5.00 -26.67
C ARG A 117 13.89 6.14 -27.59
N ALA A 118 12.67 6.08 -28.13
CA ALA A 118 12.11 7.14 -28.96
C ALA A 118 11.96 8.46 -28.20
N LYS A 119 11.47 8.42 -26.96
CA LYS A 119 11.36 9.62 -26.10
C LYS A 119 12.74 10.23 -25.83
N ASN A 120 13.72 9.41 -25.47
CA ASN A 120 15.09 9.88 -25.21
C ASN A 120 15.75 10.48 -26.46
N ARG A 121 15.49 9.91 -27.65
CA ARG A 121 15.95 10.49 -28.92
C ARG A 121 15.29 11.84 -29.20
N ARG A 122 13.96 11.95 -29.02
CA ARG A 122 13.24 13.23 -29.16
C ARG A 122 13.76 14.30 -28.21
N THR A 123 13.96 13.97 -26.93
CA THR A 123 14.50 14.93 -25.95
C THR A 123 15.94 15.37 -26.28
N LYS A 124 16.74 14.48 -26.89
CA LYS A 124 18.09 14.84 -27.35
C LYS A 124 18.04 15.75 -28.56
N ASN A 125 17.24 15.43 -29.57
CA ASN A 125 17.09 16.26 -30.77
C ASN A 125 16.58 17.67 -30.42
N ASN A 126 15.52 17.78 -29.61
CA ASN A 126 15.02 19.07 -29.16
C ASN A 126 16.05 19.88 -28.35
N ARG A 127 16.97 19.22 -27.64
CA ARG A 127 18.07 19.89 -26.93
C ARG A 127 19.13 20.42 -27.91
N CYS A 128 19.39 19.72 -29.01
CA CYS A 128 20.30 20.17 -30.06
C CYS A 128 19.72 21.34 -30.86
N ASP A 129 18.41 21.29 -31.18
CA ASP A 129 17.75 22.31 -32.00
C ASP A 129 17.56 23.65 -31.26
N ASN A 130 17.42 23.63 -29.92
CA ASN A 130 17.34 24.83 -29.09
C ASN A 130 18.71 25.43 -28.72
N GLY A 131 19.81 24.93 -29.31
CA GLY A 131 21.18 25.39 -29.06
C GLY A 131 21.81 26.24 -30.18
N THR A 132 21.05 26.61 -31.21
CA THR A 132 21.53 27.36 -32.39
C THR A 132 20.84 28.72 -32.58
N THR A 133 20.67 29.48 -31.50
CA THR A 133 20.30 30.90 -31.57
C THR A 133 21.21 31.73 -30.67
N GLU A 134 22.48 31.85 -31.06
CA GLU A 134 23.33 33.00 -30.71
C GLU A 134 24.20 33.31 -31.93
N GLU A 135 23.73 34.28 -32.73
CA GLU A 135 24.48 35.42 -33.29
C GLU A 135 23.50 36.39 -33.97
#